data_AF-A0A963QMZ2-F1
#
_entry.id   AF-A0A963QMZ2-F1
#
_cell.length_a   1.000
_cell.length_b   1.000
_cell.length_c   1.000
_cell.angle_alpha   90.00
_cell.angle_beta   90.00
_cell.angle_gamma   90.00
#
_symmetry.space_group_name_H-M   'P 1'
#
loop_
_entity.id
_entity.type
_entity.pdbx_description
1 polymer ?
#
loop_
_entity_poly.entity_id
_entity_poly.type
_entity_poly.pdbx_seq_one_letter_code
_entity_poly.pdbx_strand_id
1 'polypeptide(L)' 'MDLLSVIRRWRFRDKLPIREIGRRTGLSRNTIRKYLRSGEVEPVFKVPDRPSKLDPYADKLSGWLRIEAGKSRKQR' A
#
# COMPACT_ATOMS: atom_id res chain seq x y z
N MET A 1 -16.63 11.78 -1.16
CA MET A 1 -15.19 11.74 -1.51
C MET A 1 -14.64 13.13 -1.26
N ASP A 2 -13.68 13.27 -0.35
CA ASP A 2 -13.09 14.58 -0.04
C ASP A 2 -12.12 15.02 -1.15
N LEU A 3 -12.12 16.31 -1.51
CA LEU A 3 -11.36 16.88 -2.62
C LEU A 3 -9.85 16.60 -2.49
N LEU A 4 -9.33 16.65 -1.26
CA LEU A 4 -7.92 16.37 -0.97
C LEU A 4 -7.53 14.93 -1.31
N SER A 5 -8.42 13.97 -1.05
CA SER A 5 -8.19 12.56 -1.34
C SER A 5 -8.06 12.29 -2.84
N VAL A 6 -8.85 12.98 -3.67
CA VAL A 6 -8.81 12.87 -5.13
C VAL A 6 -7.51 13.46 -5.67
N ILE A 7 -7.13 14.66 -5.22
CA ILE A 7 -5.88 15.35 -5.63
C ILE A 7 -4.65 14.49 -5.32
N ARG A 8 -4.61 13.88 -4.12
CA ARG A 8 -3.50 13.00 -3.70
C ARG A 8 -3.46 11.71 -4.49
N ARG A 9 -4.60 11.04 -4.72
CA ARG A 9 -4.66 9.84 -5.56
C ARG A 9 -4.10 10.11 -6.96
N TRP A 10 -4.57 11.19 -7.59
CA TRP A 10 -4.10 11.60 -8.91
C TRP A 10 -2.60 11.88 -8.95
N ARG A 11 -2.03 12.51 -7.91
CA ARG A 11 -0.59 12.81 -7.87
C ARG A 11 0.28 11.59 -7.56
N PHE A 12 -0.06 10.82 -6.52
CA PHE A 12 0.82 9.78 -5.98
C PHE A 12 0.60 8.42 -6.62
N ARG A 13 -0.65 8.05 -6.92
CA ARG A 13 -1.01 6.76 -7.53
C ARG A 13 -0.99 6.85 -9.05
N ASP A 14 -1.76 7.78 -9.60
CA ASP A 14 -1.95 7.89 -11.06
C ASP A 14 -0.83 8.72 -11.73
N LYS A 15 0.13 9.23 -10.93
CA LYS A 15 1.30 10.00 -11.36
C LYS A 15 0.99 11.20 -12.26
N LEU A 16 -0.21 11.78 -12.14
CA LEU A 16 -0.63 12.91 -12.96
C LEU A 16 0.19 14.18 -12.63
N PRO A 17 0.50 15.00 -13.65
CA PRO A 17 1.20 16.26 -13.44
C PRO A 17 0.27 17.26 -12.74
N ILE A 18 0.84 18.12 -11.87
CA ILE A 18 0.08 19.14 -11.12
C ILE A 18 -0.74 20.04 -12.04
N ARG A 19 -0.23 20.31 -13.26
CA ARG A 19 -0.93 21.09 -14.28
C ARG A 19 -2.25 20.41 -14.71
N GLU A 20 -2.23 19.09 -14.87
CA GLU A 20 -3.41 18.32 -15.27
C GLU A 20 -4.43 18.23 -14.13
N ILE A 21 -3.95 18.07 -12.90
CA ILE A 21 -4.81 18.13 -11.70
C ILE A 21 -5.50 19.50 -11.61
N GLY A 22 -4.80 20.59 -11.89
CA GLY A 22 -5.36 21.95 -11.88
C GLY A 22 -6.41 22.17 -12.98
N ARG A 23 -6.20 21.61 -14.18
CA ARG A 23 -7.21 21.69 -15.25
C ARG A 23 -8.51 20.99 -14.88
N ARG A 24 -8.42 19.82 -14.24
CA ARG A 24 -9.59 19.02 -13.86
C ARG A 24 -10.33 19.55 -12.64
N THR A 25 -9.60 20.09 -11.67
CA THR A 25 -10.18 20.61 -10.42
C THR A 25 -10.52 22.10 -10.46
N GLY A 26 -10.05 22.85 -11.46
CA GLY A 26 -10.18 24.31 -11.53
C GLY A 26 -9.36 25.06 -10.48
N LEU A 27 -8.55 24.35 -9.68
CA LEU A 27 -7.74 24.94 -8.62
C LEU A 27 -6.43 25.50 -9.16
N SER A 28 -5.95 26.55 -8.49
CA SER A 28 -4.61 27.07 -8.76
C SER A 28 -3.55 26.01 -8.47
N ARG A 29 -2.46 26.02 -9.25
CA ARG A 29 -1.30 25.15 -9.04
C ARG A 29 -0.70 25.33 -7.64
N ASN A 30 -0.82 26.53 -7.05
CA ASN A 30 -0.33 26.83 -5.69
C ASN A 30 -1.20 26.17 -4.62
N THR A 31 -2.51 26.16 -4.80
CA THR A 31 -3.46 25.47 -3.91
C THR A 31 -3.19 23.97 -3.89
N ILE A 32 -3.00 23.36 -5.07
CA ILE A 32 -2.65 21.94 -5.19
C ILE A 32 -1.31 21.65 -4.49
N ARG A 33 -0.29 22.50 -4.69
CA ARG A 33 1.00 22.32 -4.03
C ARG A 33 0.90 22.45 -2.51
N LYS A 34 0.08 23.38 -1.99
CA LYS A 34 -0.21 23.53 -0.56
C LYS A 34 -0.86 22.27 0.00
N TYR A 35 -1.87 21.73 -0.67
CA TYR A 35 -2.58 20.50 -0.30
C TYR A 35 -1.72 19.23 -0.37
N LEU A 36 -0.76 19.17 -1.30
CA LEU A 36 0.21 18.08 -1.36
C LEU A 36 1.31 18.21 -0.29
N ARG A 37 1.65 19.44 0.12
CA ARG A 37 2.64 19.70 1.18
C ARG A 37 2.08 19.48 2.58
N SER A 38 0.78 19.69 2.78
CA SER A 38 0.18 19.72 4.12
C SER A 38 0.19 18.38 4.86
N GLY A 39 0.70 17.29 4.29
CA GLY A 39 1.14 16.10 5.02
C GLY A 39 0.11 15.38 5.89
N GLU A 40 -1.16 15.83 5.92
CA GLU A 40 -2.15 15.24 6.81
C GLU A 40 -2.52 13.85 6.34
N VAL A 41 -2.04 12.88 7.10
CA VAL A 41 -2.44 11.49 7.26
C VAL A 41 -2.82 10.81 5.95
N GLU A 42 -1.88 10.02 5.39
CA GLU A 42 -2.33 8.90 4.58
C GLU A 42 -3.39 8.15 5.40
N PRO A 43 -4.62 7.97 4.90
CA PRO A 43 -5.57 7.12 5.58
C PRO A 43 -4.89 5.76 5.71
N VAL A 44 -4.48 5.42 6.94
CA VAL A 44 -3.98 4.09 7.27
C VAL A 44 -5.19 3.21 7.11
N PHE A 45 -5.34 2.68 5.90
CA PHE A 45 -6.31 1.65 5.63
C PHE A 45 -5.90 0.48 6.51
N LYS A 46 -6.65 0.28 7.60
CA LYS A 46 -6.60 -0.97 8.34
C LYS A 46 -7.03 -2.03 7.34
N VAL A 47 -6.06 -2.69 6.74
CA VAL A 47 -6.32 -3.93 6.01
C VAL A 47 -6.85 -4.86 7.08
N PRO A 48 -8.11 -5.34 7.00
CA PRO A 48 -8.57 -6.33 7.95
C PRO A 48 -7.63 -7.53 7.84
N ASP A 49 -7.21 -8.09 8.98
CA ASP A 49 -6.49 -9.36 9.01
C ASP A 49 -7.40 -10.40 8.36
N ARG A 50 -7.17 -10.65 7.08
CA ARG A 50 -7.84 -11.69 6.32
C ARG A 50 -7.02 -12.94 6.54
N PRO A 51 -7.52 -13.94 7.28
CA PRO A 51 -6.80 -15.18 7.40
C PRO A 51 -6.59 -15.75 6.00
N SER A 52 -5.33 -15.96 5.63
CA SER A 52 -4.98 -16.62 4.39
C SER A 52 -5.44 -18.07 4.45
N LYS A 53 -5.71 -18.70 3.31
CA LYS A 53 -6.03 -20.13 3.25
C LYS A 53 -4.90 -21.02 3.80
N LEU A 54 -3.69 -20.47 3.95
CA LEU A 54 -2.50 -21.16 4.44
C LEU A 54 -2.28 -20.97 5.95
N ASP A 55 -2.97 -20.02 6.59
CA ASP A 55 -2.82 -19.73 8.02
C ASP A 55 -3.15 -20.95 8.91
N PRO A 56 -4.17 -21.79 8.59
CA PRO A 56 -4.41 -23.03 9.34
C PRO A 56 -3.26 -24.05 9.27
N TYR A 57 -2.35 -23.90 8.31
CA TYR A 57 -1.24 -24.83 8.09
C TYR A 57 0.12 -24.25 8.50
N ALA A 58 0.17 -23.01 9.00
CA ALA A 58 1.42 -22.30 9.30
C ALA A 58 2.34 -23.10 10.24
N ASP A 59 1.79 -23.67 11.31
CA ASP A 59 2.56 -24.47 12.28
C ASP A 59 3.07 -25.77 11.67
N LYS A 60 2.24 -26.43 10.85
CA LYS A 60 2.60 -27.69 10.18
C LYS A 60 3.71 -27.48 9.16
N LEU A 61 3.60 -26.43 8.34
CA LEU A 61 4.62 -26.04 7.36
C LEU A 61 5.93 -25.64 8.03
N SER A 62 5.85 -24.89 9.13
CA SER A 62 7.03 -24.52 9.94
C SER A 62 7.71 -25.74 10.54
N GLY A 63 6.95 -26.73 11.02
CA GLY A 63 7.45 -28.01 11.49
C GLY A 63 8.20 -28.77 10.40
N TRP A 64 7.61 -28.90 9.21
CA TRP A 64 8.24 -29.57 8.07
C TRP A 64 9.52 -28.87 7.62
N LEU A 65 9.54 -27.53 7.56
CA LEU A 65 10.74 -26.76 7.22
C LEU A 65 11.88 -26.99 8.23
N ARG A 66 11.58 -27.06 9.53
CA ARG A 66 12.59 -27.35 10.56
C ARG A 66 13.16 -28.76 10.43
N ILE A 67 12.31 -29.74 10.13
CA ILE A 67 12.72 -31.12 9.92
C ILE A 67 13.62 -31.22 8.66
N GLU A 68 13.20 -30.58 7.57
CA GLU A 68 13.97 -30.54 6.31
C GLU A 68 15.31 -29.81 6.48
N ALA A 69 15.33 -28.75 7.30
CA ALA A 69 16.54 -28.02 7.59
C ALA A 69 17.60 -28.89 8.29
N GLY A 70 17.20 -29.85 9.12
CA GLY A 70 18.08 -30.77 9.84
C GLY A 70 18.56 -31.99 9.05
N LYS A 71 18.01 -32.25 7.86
CA LYS A 71 18.43 -33.39 7.04
C LYS A 71 19.83 -33.18 6.44
N SER A 72 20.57 -34.28 6.31
CA SER A 72 21.89 -34.26 5.66
C SER A 72 21.77 -33.80 4.21
N ARG A 73 22.82 -33.19 3.66
CA ARG A 73 22.84 -32.62 2.30
C ARG A 73 22.53 -33.65 1.20
N LYS A 74 22.68 -34.95 1.47
CA LYS A 74 22.31 -36.05 0.55
C LYS A 74 20.82 -36.41 0.57
N GLN A 75 20.07 -35.94 1.56
CA GLN A 75 18.65 -36.24 1.78
C GLN A 75 17.73 -35.01 1.65
N ARG A 76 18.30 -33.83 1.38
CA ARG A 76 17.58 -32.62 0.97
C ARG A 76 17.29 -32.64 -0.53
#